data_AF-A0A4V1J0N7-F1
#
_entry.id   AF-A0A4V1J0N7-F1
#
_cell.length_a   1.000
_cell.length_b   1.000
_cell.length_c   1.000
_cell.angle_alpha   90.00
_cell.angle_beta   90.00
_cell.angle_gamma   90.00
#
_symmetry.space_group_name_H-M   'P 1'
#
loop_
_entity.id
_entity.type
_entity.pdbx_description
1 polymer ?
#
loop_
_entity_poly.entity_id
_entity_poly.type
_entity_poly.pdbx_seq_one_letter_code
_entity_poly.pdbx_strand_id
1 'polypeptide(L)'
;MTDIVGLVNIDLNPMLAENQQITGWFPIHDTLKGIRGELNILIRWQYFGDVNPFKESALGVQFFACSSLPFDKAGSIIGLVDVITSEDDPEKSHWSDNFRTPRFSNEARQKLLFRLSGYLRNEVAKKVVEMGGNAVIGYTPSFDIENEDRYITARAIGTACKIITPESVRQRSNSVISTPRFIHVDIPSSPKLQPSFVDPDSPFTNDDATHDFPTNENQVNSESSSESRVVKVPELLFLTIKSFPVGAILKIGGVVSAKSIKILQGGDSDIRDTWWTELRDEIKSHARALGCPHVIGYSEKTTIENDLCVFSAVGTAAILDLSQFTKSLDIKETLFSPNMKRRKKKATTGKLAMFAHKQAVL
;
A
#
# COMPACT_ATOMS: atom_id res chain seq x y z
N MET A 1 -25.36 -21.20 -35.54
CA MET A 1 -24.67 -20.70 -34.32
C MET A 1 -25.72 -20.13 -33.38
N THR A 2 -25.50 -20.19 -32.07
CA THR A 2 -26.30 -19.47 -31.08
C THR A 2 -25.74 -18.06 -30.91
N ASP A 3 -26.55 -17.03 -31.16
CA ASP A 3 -26.13 -15.65 -30.92
C ASP A 3 -25.90 -15.41 -29.42
N ILE A 4 -24.71 -14.89 -29.08
CA ILE A 4 -24.38 -14.50 -27.71
C ILE A 4 -25.14 -13.21 -27.38
N VAL A 5 -26.00 -13.27 -26.35
CA VAL A 5 -26.86 -12.16 -25.90
C VAL A 5 -26.03 -11.00 -25.34
N GLY A 6 -24.89 -11.30 -24.72
CA GLY A 6 -23.93 -10.35 -24.15
C GLY A 6 -23.06 -11.04 -23.10
N LEU A 7 -22.28 -10.24 -22.35
CA LEU A 7 -21.32 -10.69 -21.35
C LEU A 7 -21.60 -10.08 -19.98
N VAL A 8 -21.24 -10.80 -18.92
CA VAL A 8 -21.17 -10.28 -17.54
C VAL A 8 -19.76 -10.56 -17.01
N ASN A 9 -18.98 -9.49 -16.78
CA ASN A 9 -17.68 -9.59 -16.13
C ASN A 9 -17.85 -9.28 -14.64
N ILE A 10 -17.36 -10.16 -13.76
CA ILE A 10 -17.51 -10.02 -12.31
C ILE A 10 -16.13 -9.93 -11.67
N ASP A 11 -15.88 -8.83 -10.97
CA ASP A 11 -14.67 -8.63 -10.20
C ASP A 11 -14.82 -9.24 -8.80
N LEU A 12 -13.93 -10.18 -8.45
CA LEU A 12 -13.93 -10.87 -7.16
C LEU A 12 -13.04 -10.20 -6.11
N ASN A 13 -12.26 -9.17 -6.48
CA ASN A 13 -11.39 -8.45 -5.53
C ASN A 13 -12.13 -7.90 -4.29
N PRO A 14 -13.39 -7.41 -4.36
CA PRO A 14 -14.15 -7.02 -3.17
C PRO A 14 -14.36 -8.14 -2.13
N MET A 15 -14.28 -9.42 -2.55
CA MET A 15 -14.40 -10.57 -1.67
C MET A 15 -13.12 -10.86 -0.85
N LEU A 16 -11.98 -10.29 -1.27
CA LEU A 16 -10.69 -10.49 -0.60
C LEU A 16 -10.52 -9.62 0.66
N ALA A 17 -11.39 -8.62 0.86
CA ALA A 17 -11.35 -7.75 2.02
C ALA A 17 -12.05 -8.37 3.24
N GLU A 18 -13.38 -8.50 3.18
CA GLU A 18 -14.23 -8.89 4.32
C GLU A 18 -15.43 -9.79 3.92
N ASN A 19 -15.93 -9.72 2.67
CA ASN A 19 -17.19 -10.39 2.25
C ASN A 19 -16.97 -11.66 1.42
N GLN A 20 -17.12 -12.84 2.03
CA GLN A 20 -17.03 -14.16 1.35
C GLN A 20 -18.18 -14.47 0.36
N GLN A 21 -19.11 -13.52 0.13
CA GLN A 21 -20.25 -13.67 -0.77
C GLN A 21 -20.51 -12.40 -1.58
N ILE A 22 -20.74 -12.56 -2.88
CA ILE A 22 -21.37 -11.58 -3.77
C ILE A 22 -22.69 -12.17 -4.26
N THR A 23 -23.77 -11.39 -4.21
CA THR A 23 -25.07 -11.84 -4.75
C THR A 23 -25.89 -10.65 -5.27
N GLY A 24 -26.60 -10.83 -6.37
CA GLY A 24 -27.45 -9.78 -6.94
C GLY A 24 -27.77 -9.99 -8.42
N TRP A 25 -28.52 -9.05 -8.99
CA TRP A 25 -28.76 -8.97 -10.43
C TRP A 25 -27.61 -8.19 -11.10
N PHE A 26 -27.04 -8.76 -12.15
CA PHE A 26 -25.94 -8.19 -12.92
C PHE A 26 -26.36 -7.95 -14.37
N PRO A 27 -26.14 -6.74 -14.94
CA PRO A 27 -26.53 -6.43 -16.31
C PRO A 27 -25.71 -7.21 -17.34
N ILE A 28 -26.41 -7.79 -18.32
CA ILE A 28 -25.82 -8.43 -19.49
C ILE A 28 -25.47 -7.34 -20.51
N HIS A 29 -24.19 -7.13 -20.77
CA HIS A 29 -23.72 -6.09 -21.70
C HIS A 29 -23.46 -6.63 -23.11
N ASP A 30 -24.06 -5.99 -24.10
CA ASP A 30 -23.80 -6.16 -25.53
C ASP A 30 -23.09 -4.90 -26.06
N THR A 31 -21.92 -5.10 -26.69
CA THR A 31 -21.03 -4.02 -27.13
C THR A 31 -21.64 -3.07 -28.17
N LEU A 32 -22.71 -3.48 -28.86
CA LEU A 32 -23.41 -2.67 -29.87
C LEU A 32 -24.84 -2.29 -29.44
N LYS A 33 -25.44 -3.02 -28.50
CA LYS A 33 -26.87 -2.91 -28.15
C LYS A 33 -27.13 -2.55 -26.67
N GLY A 34 -26.09 -2.24 -25.90
CA GLY A 34 -26.21 -1.82 -24.49
C GLY A 34 -26.59 -2.96 -23.55
N ILE A 35 -27.39 -2.68 -22.53
CA ILE A 35 -27.88 -3.70 -21.59
C ILE A 35 -28.97 -4.54 -22.28
N ARG A 36 -28.88 -5.87 -22.19
CA ARG A 36 -29.77 -6.83 -22.88
C ARG A 36 -30.65 -7.68 -21.98
N GLY A 37 -30.50 -7.51 -20.67
CA GLY A 37 -31.15 -8.29 -19.63
C GLY A 37 -30.27 -8.32 -18.39
N GLU A 38 -30.64 -9.12 -17.40
CA GLU A 38 -29.93 -9.25 -16.14
C GLU A 38 -29.81 -10.73 -15.75
N LEU A 39 -28.71 -11.11 -15.09
CA LEU A 39 -28.52 -12.42 -14.48
C LEU A 39 -28.50 -12.28 -12.96
N ASN A 40 -29.33 -13.04 -12.26
CA ASN A 40 -29.19 -13.19 -10.81
C ASN A 40 -28.06 -14.20 -10.54
N ILE A 41 -26.98 -13.73 -9.91
CA ILE A 41 -25.77 -14.51 -9.69
C ILE A 41 -25.45 -14.50 -8.20
N LEU A 42 -25.13 -15.68 -7.66
CA LEU A 42 -24.64 -15.92 -6.31
C LEU A 42 -23.25 -16.54 -6.39
N ILE A 43 -22.22 -15.80 -5.98
CA ILE A 43 -20.85 -16.28 -5.81
C ILE A 43 -20.56 -16.37 -4.32
N ARG A 44 -20.11 -17.53 -3.86
CA ARG A 44 -19.55 -17.73 -2.53
C ARG A 44 -18.16 -18.35 -2.67
N TRP A 45 -17.18 -17.82 -1.95
CA TRP A 45 -15.82 -18.33 -1.92
C TRP A 45 -15.46 -18.70 -0.48
N GLN A 46 -14.99 -19.93 -0.27
CA GLN A 46 -14.40 -20.34 1.01
C GLN A 46 -12.88 -20.38 0.86
N TYR A 47 -12.19 -19.57 1.67
CA TYR A 47 -10.73 -19.45 1.64
C TYR A 47 -10.11 -20.40 2.67
N PHE A 48 -9.10 -21.17 2.26
CA PHE A 48 -8.46 -22.23 3.04
C PHE A 48 -6.99 -21.91 3.42
N GLY A 49 -6.58 -20.65 3.31
CA GLY A 49 -5.19 -20.22 3.42
C GLY A 49 -4.53 -20.03 2.05
N ASP A 50 -3.43 -19.27 2.02
CA ASP A 50 -2.65 -19.07 0.79
C ASP A 50 -1.67 -20.23 0.65
N VAL A 51 -2.08 -21.23 -0.13
CA VAL A 51 -1.30 -22.43 -0.41
C VAL A 51 -0.26 -22.17 -1.52
N ASN A 52 -0.14 -20.93 -2.03
CA ASN A 52 0.84 -20.55 -3.04
C ASN A 52 2.27 -20.51 -2.44
N PRO A 53 3.17 -21.45 -2.78
CA PRO A 53 4.52 -21.46 -2.20
C PRO A 53 5.39 -20.31 -2.74
N PHE A 54 5.00 -19.67 -3.84
CA PHE A 54 5.79 -18.64 -4.53
C PHE A 54 5.57 -17.23 -3.98
N LYS A 55 4.56 -17.01 -3.11
CA LYS A 55 4.18 -15.70 -2.53
C LYS A 55 3.84 -14.60 -3.54
N GLU A 56 3.61 -14.95 -4.81
CA GLU A 56 3.18 -14.01 -5.86
C GLU A 56 1.74 -13.50 -5.64
N SER A 57 0.97 -14.18 -4.79
CA SER A 57 -0.33 -13.77 -4.29
C SER A 57 -0.20 -12.52 -3.40
N ALA A 58 -0.52 -11.34 -3.92
CA ALA A 58 -0.53 -10.11 -3.11
C ALA A 58 -1.80 -9.97 -2.24
N LEU A 59 -2.13 -11.04 -1.53
CA LEU A 59 -3.39 -11.25 -0.84
C LEU A 59 -3.51 -10.38 0.43
N GLY A 60 -4.69 -9.82 0.68
CA GLY A 60 -4.99 -9.02 1.86
C GLY A 60 -4.64 -7.53 1.77
N VAL A 61 -4.12 -7.06 0.61
CA VAL A 61 -3.97 -5.62 0.35
C VAL A 61 -5.34 -4.98 0.08
N GLN A 62 -5.78 -4.06 0.95
CA GLN A 62 -7.07 -3.38 0.80
C GLN A 62 -6.98 -2.15 -0.14
N PHE A 63 -7.72 -2.16 -1.24
CA PHE A 63 -7.75 -1.06 -2.21
C PHE A 63 -8.89 -0.07 -1.95
N PHE A 64 -8.56 1.23 -1.91
CA PHE A 64 -9.51 2.31 -1.72
C PHE A 64 -9.34 3.38 -2.80
N ALA A 65 -10.38 3.63 -3.60
CA ALA A 65 -10.41 4.72 -4.57
C ALA A 65 -10.59 6.11 -3.92
N CYS A 66 -11.04 6.18 -2.66
CA CYS A 66 -11.18 7.44 -1.95
C CYS A 66 -9.81 8.04 -1.59
N SER A 67 -9.65 9.35 -1.80
CA SER A 67 -8.43 10.11 -1.46
C SER A 67 -8.35 10.44 0.04
N SER A 68 -8.68 9.49 0.91
CA SER A 68 -8.81 9.65 2.36
C SER A 68 -8.64 8.31 3.05
N LEU A 69 -7.95 8.27 4.20
CA LEU A 69 -7.94 7.06 5.02
C LEU A 69 -9.37 6.80 5.55
N PRO A 70 -9.91 5.56 5.47
CA PRO A 70 -11.28 5.27 5.89
C PRO A 70 -11.55 5.70 7.33
N PHE A 71 -12.73 6.29 7.58
CA PHE A 71 -13.06 6.98 8.83
C PHE A 71 -13.05 6.07 10.08
N ASP A 72 -13.11 4.76 9.89
CA ASP A 72 -13.05 3.71 10.91
C ASP A 72 -11.61 3.26 11.26
N LYS A 73 -10.67 3.46 10.33
CA LYS A 73 -9.30 2.94 10.34
C LYS A 73 -8.28 4.03 10.72
N ALA A 74 -7.08 3.60 11.08
CA ALA A 74 -5.89 4.44 11.26
C ALA A 74 -4.67 3.70 10.71
N GLY A 75 -3.57 4.39 10.41
CA GLY A 75 -2.40 3.74 9.84
C GLY A 75 -1.21 4.65 9.60
N SER A 76 -0.06 4.07 9.26
CA SER A 76 1.09 4.82 8.77
C SER A 76 1.02 4.97 7.25
N ILE A 77 1.16 6.20 6.79
CA ILE A 77 1.45 6.51 5.39
C ILE A 77 2.87 6.05 5.06
N ILE A 78 3.07 5.47 3.88
CA ILE A 78 4.39 4.97 3.44
C ILE A 78 4.92 5.82 2.28
N GLY A 79 4.16 5.93 1.18
CA GLY A 79 4.57 6.70 0.00
C GLY A 79 3.67 6.45 -1.21
N LEU A 80 4.10 6.92 -2.38
CA LEU A 80 3.48 6.59 -3.66
C LEU A 80 3.80 5.15 -4.05
N VAL A 81 2.86 4.49 -4.71
CA VAL A 81 3.07 3.21 -5.42
C VAL A 81 2.40 3.29 -6.78
N ASP A 82 3.04 2.72 -7.81
CA ASP A 82 2.55 2.79 -9.18
C ASP A 82 2.89 1.59 -10.07
N VAL A 83 1.86 1.11 -10.77
CA VAL A 83 1.78 0.19 -11.93
C VAL A 83 1.94 0.89 -13.30
N ILE A 84 2.81 0.48 -14.24
CA ILE A 84 2.63 0.74 -15.68
C ILE A 84 2.89 -0.53 -16.51
N THR A 85 2.16 -0.71 -17.61
CA THR A 85 2.31 -1.81 -18.59
C THR A 85 1.62 -1.44 -19.91
N SER A 86 1.92 -2.13 -21.00
CA SER A 86 1.33 -1.90 -22.33
C SER A 86 1.00 -3.22 -23.02
N GLU A 87 -0.14 -3.29 -23.71
CA GLU A 87 -0.51 -4.45 -24.53
C GLU A 87 -1.15 -4.06 -25.87
N ASP A 88 -1.04 -4.93 -26.88
CA ASP A 88 -1.62 -4.73 -28.22
C ASP A 88 -3.16 -4.53 -28.14
N ASP A 89 -3.69 -3.51 -28.82
CA ASP A 89 -5.12 -3.29 -28.95
C ASP A 89 -5.76 -4.32 -29.92
N PRO A 90 -6.63 -5.24 -29.44
CA PRO A 90 -7.18 -6.31 -30.26
C PRO A 90 -8.12 -5.82 -31.37
N GLU A 91 -8.48 -4.54 -31.38
CA GLU A 91 -9.26 -3.92 -32.46
C GLU A 91 -8.45 -3.60 -33.72
N LYS A 92 -7.11 -3.66 -33.67
CA LYS A 92 -6.21 -3.26 -34.78
C LYS A 92 -5.24 -4.36 -35.23
N SER A 93 -5.57 -5.61 -34.88
CA SER A 93 -4.74 -6.80 -35.12
C SER A 93 -4.95 -7.39 -36.54
N HIS A 94 -4.42 -6.65 -37.52
CA HIS A 94 -3.93 -7.04 -38.86
C HIS A 94 -4.75 -8.03 -39.73
N TRP A 95 -4.94 -7.66 -41.01
CA TRP A 95 -5.47 -8.44 -42.16
C TRP A 95 -6.86 -9.10 -42.02
N SER A 96 -7.37 -9.29 -40.82
CA SER A 96 -8.56 -10.11 -40.52
C SER A 96 -9.87 -9.31 -40.49
N ASP A 97 -9.82 -7.98 -40.50
CA ASP A 97 -10.99 -7.13 -40.24
C ASP A 97 -12.04 -7.13 -41.36
N ASN A 98 -11.69 -7.59 -42.57
CA ASN A 98 -12.68 -7.90 -43.61
C ASN A 98 -13.64 -9.04 -43.21
N PHE A 99 -13.36 -9.78 -42.13
CA PHE A 99 -14.15 -10.92 -41.65
C PHE A 99 -14.54 -10.86 -40.17
N ARG A 100 -14.10 -9.85 -39.41
CA ARG A 100 -14.50 -9.63 -38.00
C ARG A 100 -15.64 -8.62 -37.93
N THR A 101 -16.62 -8.87 -37.06
CA THR A 101 -17.69 -7.89 -36.80
C THR A 101 -17.29 -6.95 -35.65
N PRO A 102 -17.74 -5.67 -35.65
CA PRO A 102 -17.46 -4.72 -34.56
C PRO A 102 -17.90 -5.19 -33.16
N ARG A 103 -18.79 -6.19 -33.08
CA ARG A 103 -19.18 -6.84 -31.82
C ARG A 103 -17.98 -7.51 -31.15
N PHE A 104 -17.27 -8.36 -31.91
CA PHE A 104 -16.17 -9.18 -31.40
C PHE A 104 -14.93 -8.34 -31.08
N SER A 105 -14.66 -7.31 -31.87
CA SER A 105 -13.51 -6.42 -31.68
C SER A 105 -13.64 -5.62 -30.37
N ASN A 106 -14.82 -5.03 -30.13
CA ASN A 106 -15.14 -4.35 -28.88
C ASN A 106 -15.17 -5.31 -27.68
N GLU A 107 -15.68 -6.53 -27.85
CA GLU A 107 -15.71 -7.53 -26.78
C GLU A 107 -14.29 -7.96 -26.38
N ALA A 108 -13.38 -8.10 -27.35
CA ALA A 108 -11.97 -8.36 -27.10
C ALA A 108 -11.28 -7.20 -26.35
N ARG A 109 -11.52 -5.95 -26.74
CA ARG A 109 -10.96 -4.78 -26.02
C ARG A 109 -11.51 -4.68 -24.60
N GLN A 110 -12.82 -4.90 -24.38
CA GLN A 110 -13.40 -4.93 -23.03
C GLN A 110 -12.78 -6.01 -22.14
N LYS A 111 -12.47 -7.19 -22.69
CA LYS A 111 -11.75 -8.26 -21.98
C LYS A 111 -10.30 -7.89 -21.68
N LEU A 112 -9.60 -7.22 -22.61
CA LEU A 112 -8.26 -6.68 -22.38
C LEU A 112 -8.25 -5.66 -21.23
N LEU A 113 -9.13 -4.65 -21.26
CA LEU A 113 -9.23 -3.62 -20.21
C LEU A 113 -9.56 -4.23 -18.83
N PHE A 114 -10.45 -5.23 -18.77
CA PHE A 114 -10.76 -5.95 -17.54
C PHE A 114 -9.53 -6.73 -17.01
N ARG A 115 -8.80 -7.41 -17.90
CA ARG A 115 -7.55 -8.14 -17.57
C ARG A 115 -6.46 -7.19 -17.05
N LEU A 116 -6.23 -6.07 -17.74
CA LEU A 116 -5.26 -5.04 -17.33
C LEU A 116 -5.64 -4.41 -15.97
N SER A 117 -6.92 -4.18 -15.70
CA SER A 117 -7.41 -3.73 -14.39
C SER A 117 -7.16 -4.73 -13.25
N GLY A 118 -7.16 -6.04 -13.55
CA GLY A 118 -6.75 -7.09 -12.62
C GLY A 118 -5.23 -7.08 -12.39
N TYR A 119 -4.46 -7.08 -13.48
CA TYR A 119 -2.98 -7.06 -13.46
C TYR A 119 -2.42 -5.87 -12.67
N LEU A 120 -2.87 -4.64 -12.99
CA LEU A 120 -2.42 -3.42 -12.30
C LEU A 120 -2.61 -3.49 -10.78
N ARG A 121 -3.72 -4.07 -10.31
CA ARG A 121 -3.96 -4.25 -8.88
C ARG A 121 -3.05 -5.30 -8.26
N ASN A 122 -2.79 -6.41 -8.96
CA ASN A 122 -1.88 -7.44 -8.45
C ASN A 122 -0.46 -6.89 -8.27
N GLU A 123 0.08 -6.20 -9.29
CA GLU A 123 1.45 -5.69 -9.23
C GLU A 123 1.61 -4.49 -8.29
N VAL A 124 0.61 -3.59 -8.22
CA VAL A 124 0.57 -2.55 -7.17
C VAL A 124 0.52 -3.18 -5.78
N ALA A 125 -0.26 -4.26 -5.58
CA ALA A 125 -0.35 -4.94 -4.30
C ALA A 125 0.97 -5.64 -3.91
N LYS A 126 1.70 -6.25 -4.85
CA LYS A 126 3.07 -6.78 -4.61
C LYS A 126 3.99 -5.67 -4.11
N LYS A 127 4.11 -4.57 -4.85
CA LYS A 127 4.91 -3.39 -4.44
C LYS A 127 4.50 -2.87 -3.05
N VAL A 128 3.20 -2.85 -2.73
CA VAL A 128 2.71 -2.44 -1.39
C VAL A 128 3.19 -3.38 -0.28
N VAL A 129 3.21 -4.70 -0.51
CA VAL A 129 3.70 -5.69 0.46
C VAL A 129 5.22 -5.57 0.64
N GLU A 130 5.97 -5.35 -0.44
CA GLU A 130 7.42 -5.08 -0.42
C GLU A 130 7.75 -3.80 0.36
N MET A 131 6.94 -2.74 0.19
CA MET A 131 6.99 -1.50 0.99
C MET A 131 6.51 -1.70 2.44
N GLY A 132 6.10 -2.90 2.84
CA GLY A 132 5.64 -3.23 4.19
C GLY A 132 4.22 -2.75 4.52
N GLY A 133 3.43 -2.34 3.53
CA GLY A 133 2.04 -1.93 3.66
C GLY A 133 1.03 -3.09 3.65
N ASN A 134 -0.25 -2.73 3.70
CA ASN A 134 -1.40 -3.63 3.52
C ASN A 134 -2.62 -2.91 2.91
N ALA A 135 -2.47 -1.68 2.42
CA ALA A 135 -3.55 -0.92 1.82
C ALA A 135 -3.05 0.13 0.81
N VAL A 136 -3.92 0.49 -0.13
CA VAL A 136 -3.71 1.57 -1.11
C VAL A 136 -4.84 2.58 -1.01
N ILE A 137 -4.50 3.85 -0.75
CA ILE A 137 -5.46 4.97 -0.68
C ILE A 137 -5.37 5.78 -1.98
N GLY A 138 -6.50 6.31 -2.45
CA GLY A 138 -6.57 7.06 -3.70
C GLY A 138 -6.17 6.25 -4.94
N TYR A 139 -6.41 4.93 -4.94
CA TYR A 139 -6.10 4.07 -6.07
C TYR A 139 -6.80 4.55 -7.34
N THR A 140 -6.02 4.96 -8.33
CA THR A 140 -6.47 5.59 -9.57
C THR A 140 -5.84 4.88 -10.77
N PRO A 141 -6.57 3.99 -11.47
CA PRO A 141 -6.13 3.44 -12.74
C PRO A 141 -6.44 4.39 -13.91
N SER A 142 -5.58 4.39 -14.93
CA SER A 142 -5.77 5.05 -16.21
C SER A 142 -5.46 4.08 -17.35
N PHE A 143 -6.20 4.23 -18.46
CA PHE A 143 -6.03 3.43 -19.67
C PHE A 143 -5.92 4.40 -20.84
N ASP A 144 -4.74 4.48 -21.41
CA ASP A 144 -4.42 5.35 -22.53
C ASP A 144 -4.45 4.49 -23.81
N ILE A 145 -5.32 4.86 -24.76
CA ILE A 145 -5.54 4.10 -26.00
C ILE A 145 -4.82 4.82 -27.15
N GLU A 146 -3.88 4.13 -27.77
CA GLU A 146 -2.94 4.72 -28.72
C GLU A 146 -3.32 4.32 -30.14
N ASN A 147 -3.89 5.27 -30.88
CA ASN A 147 -4.57 4.94 -32.13
C ASN A 147 -3.62 4.52 -33.25
N GLU A 148 -2.48 5.19 -33.40
CA GLU A 148 -1.52 4.92 -34.48
C GLU A 148 -0.58 3.76 -34.14
N ASP A 149 0.00 3.78 -32.92
CA ASP A 149 0.89 2.73 -32.43
C ASP A 149 0.17 1.39 -32.14
N ARG A 150 -1.16 1.41 -31.92
CA ARG A 150 -2.04 0.26 -31.65
C ARG A 150 -1.83 -0.42 -30.29
N TYR A 151 -1.44 0.34 -29.27
CA TYR A 151 -1.32 -0.15 -27.89
C TYR A 151 -2.43 0.38 -26.99
N ILE A 152 -2.67 -0.31 -25.87
CA ILE A 152 -3.32 0.23 -24.70
C ILE A 152 -2.30 0.23 -23.55
N THR A 153 -1.81 1.41 -23.18
CA THR A 153 -1.02 1.58 -21.96
C THR A 153 -1.97 1.60 -20.77
N ALA A 154 -1.78 0.64 -19.86
CA ALA A 154 -2.49 0.60 -18.59
C ALA A 154 -1.55 1.05 -17.48
N ARG A 155 -2.05 1.95 -16.64
CA ARG A 155 -1.29 2.54 -15.54
C ARG A 155 -2.15 2.65 -14.30
N ALA A 156 -1.56 2.61 -13.10
CA ALA A 156 -2.27 2.90 -11.87
C ALA A 156 -1.36 3.52 -10.81
N ILE A 157 -1.90 4.44 -10.02
CA ILE A 157 -1.20 5.04 -8.88
C ILE A 157 -2.03 4.98 -7.60
N GLY A 158 -1.37 5.05 -6.45
CA GLY A 158 -2.00 5.25 -5.16
C GLY A 158 -0.99 5.53 -4.05
N THR A 159 -1.47 5.75 -2.83
CA THR A 159 -0.60 5.89 -1.65
C THR A 159 -0.60 4.60 -0.84
N ALA A 160 0.55 3.93 -0.81
CA ALA A 160 0.80 2.75 0.01
C ALA A 160 0.73 3.11 1.50
N CYS A 161 -0.02 2.31 2.26
CA CYS A 161 -0.30 2.53 3.68
C CYS A 161 -0.22 1.21 4.46
N LYS A 162 0.06 1.32 5.77
CA LYS A 162 -0.11 0.22 6.73
C LYS A 162 -1.25 0.55 7.69
N ILE A 163 -2.45 0.07 7.38
CA ILE A 163 -3.64 0.19 8.21
C ILE A 163 -3.53 -0.76 9.41
N ILE A 164 -3.83 -0.21 10.60
CA ILE A 164 -3.87 -0.90 11.88
C ILE A 164 -5.31 -1.37 12.11
N THR A 165 -5.55 -2.68 12.04
CA THR A 165 -6.82 -3.27 12.47
C THR A 165 -6.85 -3.42 14.01
N PRO A 166 -8.01 -3.35 14.68
CA PRO A 166 -8.11 -3.54 16.14
C PRO A 166 -7.53 -4.88 16.63
N GLU A 167 -7.58 -5.92 15.79
CA GLU A 167 -7.01 -7.24 16.07
C GLU A 167 -5.47 -7.21 16.16
N SER A 168 -4.81 -6.42 15.30
CA SER A 168 -3.36 -6.17 15.33
C SER A 168 -2.89 -5.35 16.55
N VAL A 169 -3.83 -4.78 17.31
CA VAL A 169 -3.56 -4.12 18.61
C VAL A 169 -3.63 -5.15 19.73
N ARG A 170 -4.65 -6.02 19.73
CA ARG A 170 -4.81 -7.12 20.72
C ARG A 170 -3.66 -8.11 20.72
N GLN A 171 -3.06 -8.40 19.57
CA GLN A 171 -1.86 -9.25 19.50
C GLN A 171 -0.65 -8.58 20.18
N ARG A 172 -0.49 -7.25 20.03
CA ARG A 172 0.59 -6.48 20.66
C ARG A 172 0.43 -6.29 22.17
N SER A 173 -0.79 -6.25 22.70
CA SER A 173 -0.99 -6.24 24.16
C SER A 173 -0.59 -7.55 24.84
N ASN A 174 -0.74 -8.69 24.13
CA ASN A 174 -0.42 -10.01 24.70
C ASN A 174 1.09 -10.32 24.68
N SER A 175 1.86 -9.76 23.74
CA SER A 175 3.30 -10.02 23.61
C SER A 175 4.20 -9.30 24.63
N VAL A 176 3.62 -8.50 25.54
CA VAL A 176 4.38 -7.71 26.54
C VAL A 176 4.38 -8.37 27.93
N ILE A 177 3.60 -9.43 28.15
CA ILE A 177 3.52 -10.15 29.44
C ILE A 177 4.03 -11.60 29.28
N SER A 178 5.28 -11.73 28.84
CA SER A 178 6.05 -12.97 28.93
C SER A 178 7.42 -12.66 29.51
N THR A 179 7.59 -12.94 30.81
CA THR A 179 8.89 -12.83 31.49
C THR A 179 9.92 -13.78 30.85
N PRO A 180 11.20 -13.38 30.74
CA PRO A 180 12.22 -14.21 30.11
C PRO A 180 12.47 -15.46 30.97
N ARG A 181 11.98 -16.61 30.52
CA ARG A 181 12.45 -17.92 30.99
C ARG A 181 13.76 -18.23 30.28
N PHE A 182 14.82 -18.45 31.05
CA PHE A 182 16.07 -19.01 30.52
C PHE A 182 15.77 -20.37 29.88
N ILE A 183 16.23 -20.57 28.66
CA ILE A 183 16.06 -21.83 27.93
C ILE A 183 17.10 -22.82 28.45
N HIS A 184 16.63 -23.86 29.14
CA HIS A 184 17.44 -25.02 29.49
C HIS A 184 17.67 -25.83 28.21
N VAL A 185 18.91 -26.24 27.93
CA VAL A 185 19.26 -27.07 26.77
C VAL A 185 19.52 -28.48 27.27
N ASP A 186 18.57 -29.38 27.04
CA ASP A 186 18.67 -30.77 27.47
C ASP A 186 19.56 -31.57 26.51
N ILE A 187 20.63 -32.15 27.06
CA ILE A 187 21.61 -32.97 26.32
C ILE A 187 21.24 -34.45 26.49
N PRO A 188 21.14 -35.25 25.40
CA PRO A 188 20.81 -36.67 25.50
C PRO A 188 21.94 -37.47 26.17
N SER A 189 21.57 -38.53 26.92
CA SER A 189 22.44 -39.13 27.94
C SER A 189 22.82 -40.59 27.70
N SER A 190 23.92 -40.99 28.35
CA SER A 190 24.38 -42.38 28.65
C SER A 190 25.47 -42.95 27.72
N PRO A 191 26.33 -43.89 28.22
CA PRO A 191 26.33 -44.54 29.54
C PRO A 191 27.54 -44.21 30.44
N LYS A 192 27.55 -44.78 31.66
CA LYS A 192 28.56 -44.59 32.72
C LYS A 192 29.59 -45.73 32.75
N LEU A 193 30.81 -45.47 33.25
CA LEU A 193 31.60 -46.45 34.02
C LEU A 193 32.73 -45.79 34.85
N GLN A 194 32.60 -45.90 36.18
CA GLN A 194 33.57 -45.91 37.32
C GLN A 194 34.86 -45.03 37.36
N PRO A 195 35.32 -44.61 38.56
CA PRO A 195 36.56 -43.85 38.78
C PRO A 195 37.75 -44.73 39.24
N SER A 196 38.97 -44.20 39.10
CA SER A 196 40.20 -44.72 39.72
C SER A 196 41.10 -43.57 40.20
N PHE A 197 41.75 -43.75 41.35
CA PHE A 197 42.61 -42.75 42.02
C PHE A 197 44.10 -43.16 41.95
N VAL A 198 44.96 -42.29 42.52
CA VAL A 198 46.39 -42.49 42.88
C VAL A 198 47.43 -41.93 41.87
N ASP A 199 48.43 -41.27 42.47
CA ASP A 199 49.51 -40.42 41.94
C ASP A 199 50.82 -41.24 41.70
N PRO A 200 52.05 -40.67 41.73
CA PRO A 200 52.62 -39.46 41.11
C PRO A 200 53.86 -39.80 40.23
N ASP A 201 54.54 -38.79 39.63
CA ASP A 201 56.02 -38.59 39.78
C ASP A 201 56.60 -37.40 38.96
N SER A 202 57.87 -37.06 39.24
CA SER A 202 58.70 -35.94 38.74
C SER A 202 60.19 -36.27 39.07
N PRO A 203 61.26 -35.48 38.76
CA PRO A 203 61.47 -34.29 37.91
C PRO A 203 62.71 -34.44 36.94
N PHE A 204 63.39 -33.31 36.62
CA PHE A 204 64.76 -33.11 36.06
C PHE A 204 64.91 -32.94 34.51
N THR A 205 65.21 -31.75 33.95
CA THR A 205 66.51 -31.00 33.80
C THR A 205 67.02 -31.09 32.34
N ASN A 206 67.73 -30.13 31.71
CA ASN A 206 68.06 -28.70 31.96
C ASN A 206 68.64 -28.12 30.64
N ASP A 207 69.25 -26.92 30.68
CA ASP A 207 70.23 -26.35 29.72
C ASP A 207 69.64 -25.82 28.37
N ASP A 208 70.09 -24.71 27.78
CA ASP A 208 70.91 -23.56 28.25
C ASP A 208 70.51 -22.29 27.45
N ALA A 209 71.00 -21.09 27.83
CA ALA A 209 70.55 -19.79 27.31
C ALA A 209 71.52 -19.08 26.36
N THR A 210 71.05 -18.11 25.55
CA THR A 210 71.90 -17.02 25.01
C THR A 210 71.11 -15.77 24.54
N HIS A 211 71.80 -14.63 24.46
CA HIS A 211 71.36 -13.24 24.20
C HIS A 211 72.15 -12.64 23.00
N ASP A 212 71.80 -11.56 22.29
CA ASP A 212 70.65 -10.62 22.24
C ASP A 212 70.61 -9.98 20.80
N PHE A 213 70.01 -8.86 20.35
CA PHE A 213 69.29 -7.68 20.91
C PHE A 213 68.34 -7.10 19.78
N PRO A 214 67.64 -5.93 19.92
CA PRO A 214 66.47 -5.58 19.10
C PRO A 214 66.67 -4.43 18.07
N THR A 215 65.60 -4.13 17.32
CA THR A 215 65.34 -2.79 16.75
C THR A 215 63.88 -2.40 17.01
N ASN A 216 63.60 -1.10 17.21
CA ASN A 216 62.30 -0.59 17.68
C ASN A 216 62.05 0.83 17.16
N GLU A 217 60.93 1.08 16.47
CA GLU A 217 60.45 2.44 16.20
C GLU A 217 58.94 2.56 16.48
N ASN A 218 58.59 3.53 17.32
CA ASN A 218 57.21 3.95 17.55
C ASN A 218 56.82 5.01 16.51
N GLN A 219 55.55 5.00 16.08
CA GLN A 219 54.89 6.26 15.77
C GLN A 219 53.42 6.25 16.19
N VAL A 220 53.10 7.12 17.15
CA VAL A 220 51.73 7.48 17.49
C VAL A 220 51.26 8.47 16.43
N ASN A 221 50.07 8.24 15.85
CA ASN A 221 49.37 9.32 15.17
C ASN A 221 47.87 9.24 15.46
N SER A 222 47.27 10.39 15.75
CA SER A 222 45.91 10.50 16.26
C SER A 222 45.00 11.14 15.21
N GLU A 223 44.29 10.33 14.44
CA GLU A 223 43.28 10.82 13.50
C GLU A 223 41.87 10.58 14.06
N SER A 224 41.24 11.68 14.49
CA SER A 224 39.81 11.69 14.81
C SER A 224 39.00 11.72 13.52
N SER A 225 38.72 10.53 12.97
CA SER A 225 37.79 10.34 11.86
C SER A 225 36.36 10.74 12.28
N SER A 226 36.10 12.03 12.19
CA SER A 226 34.77 12.62 12.33
C SER A 226 33.95 12.24 11.10
N GLU A 227 33.45 11.00 11.07
CA GLU A 227 32.49 10.55 10.07
C GLU A 227 31.31 11.53 10.05
N SER A 228 31.26 12.32 8.98
CA SER A 228 30.21 13.28 8.76
C SER A 228 28.91 12.50 8.64
N ARG A 229 28.02 12.69 9.63
CA ARG A 229 26.68 12.11 9.60
C ARG A 229 26.01 12.57 8.31
N VAL A 230 25.96 11.68 7.31
CA VAL A 230 25.19 11.87 6.10
C VAL A 230 23.74 11.95 6.55
N VAL A 231 23.25 13.18 6.70
CA VAL A 231 21.84 13.44 6.98
C VAL A 231 21.09 12.93 5.76
N LYS A 232 20.51 11.72 5.88
CA LYS A 232 19.55 11.22 4.91
C LYS A 232 18.42 12.23 4.84
N VAL A 233 18.45 13.06 3.80
CA VAL A 233 17.37 13.98 3.47
C VAL A 233 16.11 13.13 3.37
N PRO A 234 15.05 13.41 4.14
CA PRO A 234 13.82 12.65 4.05
C PRO A 234 13.33 12.64 2.60
N GLU A 235 13.13 11.45 2.04
CA GLU A 235 12.71 11.32 0.65
C GLU A 235 11.34 11.96 0.46
N LEU A 236 11.17 12.70 -0.63
CA LEU A 236 9.98 13.51 -0.84
C LEU A 236 8.77 12.62 -1.13
N LEU A 237 7.74 12.72 -0.29
CA LEU A 237 6.57 11.85 -0.36
C LEU A 237 5.45 12.45 -1.23
N PHE A 238 5.15 11.77 -2.34
CA PHE A 238 3.94 12.00 -3.14
C PHE A 238 2.75 11.25 -2.54
N LEU A 239 1.67 11.98 -2.21
CA LEU A 239 0.46 11.43 -1.60
C LEU A 239 -0.76 11.77 -2.45
N THR A 240 -1.49 10.77 -2.94
CA THR A 240 -2.77 10.94 -3.67
C THR A 240 -3.93 11.36 -2.75
N ILE A 241 -3.68 11.31 -1.43
CA ILE A 241 -4.58 11.70 -0.35
C ILE A 241 -4.90 13.21 -0.42
N LYS A 242 -6.19 13.54 -0.29
CA LYS A 242 -6.77 14.90 -0.35
C LYS A 242 -7.47 15.32 0.94
N SER A 243 -7.89 14.36 1.78
CA SER A 243 -8.44 14.62 3.12
C SER A 243 -7.50 14.13 4.21
N PHE A 244 -7.29 14.97 5.22
CA PHE A 244 -6.24 14.82 6.23
C PHE A 244 -6.83 14.93 7.65
N PRO A 245 -6.30 14.19 8.64
CA PRO A 245 -6.67 14.39 10.04
C PRO A 245 -6.40 15.84 10.51
N VAL A 246 -7.17 16.31 11.49
CA VAL A 246 -6.97 17.65 12.07
C VAL A 246 -5.56 17.75 12.66
N GLY A 247 -4.83 18.82 12.29
CA GLY A 247 -3.43 19.02 12.69
C GLY A 247 -2.39 18.24 11.87
N ALA A 248 -2.78 17.38 10.92
CA ALA A 248 -1.83 16.63 10.09
C ALA A 248 -1.11 17.51 9.05
N ILE A 249 -1.67 18.67 8.68
CA ILE A 249 -1.03 19.66 7.79
C ILE A 249 -0.44 20.75 8.67
N LEU A 250 0.89 20.92 8.62
CA LEU A 250 1.64 21.92 9.37
C LEU A 250 1.91 23.20 8.54
N LYS A 251 2.11 23.05 7.22
CA LYS A 251 2.35 24.14 6.27
C LYS A 251 1.82 23.75 4.89
N ILE A 252 1.23 24.70 4.18
CA ILE A 252 1.06 24.64 2.72
C ILE A 252 2.12 25.54 2.07
N GLY A 253 2.85 25.03 1.08
CA GLY A 253 3.83 25.77 0.29
C GLY A 253 3.23 26.38 -0.99
N GLY A 254 2.25 25.71 -1.60
CA GLY A 254 1.61 26.14 -2.84
C GLY A 254 1.33 24.97 -3.79
N VAL A 255 0.73 25.25 -4.95
CA VAL A 255 0.57 24.26 -6.02
C VAL A 255 1.94 24.00 -6.67
N VAL A 256 2.24 22.73 -6.92
CA VAL A 256 3.38 22.30 -7.74
C VAL A 256 2.86 21.45 -8.90
N SER A 257 3.40 21.70 -10.09
CA SER A 257 2.92 21.11 -11.33
C SER A 257 4.08 21.02 -12.32
N ALA A 258 4.08 19.98 -13.14
CA ALA A 258 5.04 19.79 -14.23
C ALA A 258 4.31 19.25 -15.46
N LYS A 259 4.87 19.50 -16.64
CA LYS A 259 4.37 19.00 -17.93
C LYS A 259 5.53 18.60 -18.82
N SER A 260 5.47 17.40 -19.36
CA SER A 260 6.44 16.89 -20.34
C SER A 260 5.72 16.49 -21.61
N ILE A 261 6.26 16.90 -22.75
CA ILE A 261 5.76 16.56 -24.08
C ILE A 261 6.71 15.55 -24.68
N LYS A 262 6.18 14.41 -25.13
CA LYS A 262 6.92 13.31 -25.75
C LYS A 262 6.22 12.90 -27.04
N ILE A 263 6.96 12.25 -27.93
CA ILE A 263 6.40 11.59 -29.12
C ILE A 263 6.39 10.10 -28.81
N LEU A 264 5.26 9.44 -29.06
CA LEU A 264 5.12 8.00 -28.91
C LEU A 264 5.85 7.27 -30.04
N GLN A 265 6.49 6.16 -29.70
CA GLN A 265 7.29 5.34 -30.61
C GLN A 265 7.12 3.86 -30.24
N GLY A 266 5.88 3.39 -30.28
CA GLY A 266 5.48 2.05 -29.86
C GLY A 266 5.22 1.91 -28.37
N GLY A 267 4.70 0.73 -27.98
CA GLY A 267 4.18 0.42 -26.65
C GLY A 267 5.20 0.22 -25.53
N ASP A 268 6.45 0.69 -25.64
CA ASP A 268 7.47 0.51 -24.60
C ASP A 268 7.02 1.14 -23.26
N SER A 269 6.83 0.32 -22.22
CA SER A 269 6.39 0.73 -20.89
C SER A 269 7.51 1.35 -20.05
N ASP A 270 8.75 1.00 -20.31
CA ASP A 270 9.90 1.23 -19.43
C ASP A 270 10.51 2.61 -19.75
N ILE A 271 10.51 2.97 -21.04
CA ILE A 271 10.71 4.33 -21.52
C ILE A 271 9.66 5.28 -20.91
N ARG A 272 8.40 4.84 -20.78
CA ARG A 272 7.32 5.66 -20.19
C ARG A 272 7.45 5.79 -18.68
N ASP A 273 7.87 4.75 -17.97
CA ASP A 273 8.17 4.82 -16.53
C ASP A 273 9.33 5.78 -16.25
N THR A 274 10.34 5.79 -17.12
CA THR A 274 11.43 6.77 -17.12
C THR A 274 10.88 8.20 -17.27
N TRP A 275 9.99 8.45 -18.24
CA TRP A 275 9.38 9.78 -18.44
C TRP A 275 8.51 10.24 -17.26
N TRP A 276 7.79 9.33 -16.60
CA TRP A 276 7.07 9.65 -15.36
C TRP A 276 8.02 9.95 -14.20
N THR A 277 9.16 9.26 -14.12
CA THR A 277 10.20 9.50 -13.12
C THR A 277 10.88 10.87 -13.31
N GLU A 278 11.22 11.25 -14.55
CA GLU A 278 11.68 12.61 -14.89
C GLU A 278 10.70 13.69 -14.39
N LEU A 279 9.42 13.52 -14.72
CA LEU A 279 8.35 14.47 -14.38
C LEU A 279 8.14 14.58 -12.85
N ARG A 280 8.29 13.46 -12.13
CA ARG A 280 8.26 13.43 -10.67
C ARG A 280 9.45 14.15 -10.08
N ASP A 281 10.66 13.95 -10.58
CA ASP A 281 11.86 14.61 -10.06
C ASP A 281 11.83 16.13 -10.27
N GLU A 282 11.22 16.60 -11.37
CA GLU A 282 10.89 18.02 -11.59
C GLU A 282 9.96 18.54 -10.48
N ILE A 283 8.87 17.83 -10.15
CA ILE A 283 7.97 18.23 -9.06
C ILE A 283 8.64 18.10 -7.68
N LYS A 284 9.50 17.10 -7.45
CA LYS A 284 10.34 17.02 -6.24
C LYS A 284 11.23 18.27 -6.13
N SER A 285 11.72 18.82 -7.25
CA SER A 285 12.50 20.06 -7.28
C SER A 285 11.66 21.27 -6.89
N HIS A 286 10.49 21.44 -7.52
CA HIS A 286 9.54 22.51 -7.19
C HIS A 286 9.13 22.51 -5.70
N ALA A 287 8.80 21.34 -5.14
CA ALA A 287 8.42 21.22 -3.73
C ALA A 287 9.60 21.46 -2.76
N ARG A 288 10.83 21.04 -3.13
CA ARG A 288 12.06 21.38 -2.41
C ARG A 288 12.31 22.90 -2.37
N ALA A 289 12.09 23.61 -3.47
CA ALA A 289 12.21 25.08 -3.52
C ALA A 289 11.21 25.79 -2.58
N LEU A 290 10.04 25.21 -2.34
CA LEU A 290 9.03 25.69 -1.38
C LEU A 290 9.30 25.25 0.09
N GLY A 291 10.42 24.55 0.33
CA GLY A 291 10.78 24.00 1.65
C GLY A 291 9.77 22.98 2.16
N CYS A 292 9.24 22.13 1.28
CA CYS A 292 8.15 21.19 1.57
C CYS A 292 8.54 19.75 1.18
N PRO A 293 8.69 18.81 2.13
CA PRO A 293 9.07 17.42 1.85
C PRO A 293 7.88 16.49 1.51
N HIS A 294 6.68 17.03 1.31
CA HIS A 294 5.50 16.27 0.88
C HIS A 294 4.80 17.00 -0.27
N VAL A 295 4.16 16.23 -1.15
CA VAL A 295 3.24 16.73 -2.19
C VAL A 295 1.91 16.00 -2.03
N ILE A 296 0.88 16.72 -1.57
CA ILE A 296 -0.45 16.17 -1.26
C ILE A 296 -1.45 16.40 -2.39
N GLY A 297 -2.51 15.60 -2.40
CA GLY A 297 -3.51 15.59 -3.48
C GLY A 297 -2.93 15.23 -4.85
N TYR A 298 -1.79 14.54 -4.87
CA TYR A 298 -1.02 14.26 -6.07
C TYR A 298 -1.84 13.49 -7.10
N SER A 299 -1.71 13.90 -8.36
CA SER A 299 -2.40 13.28 -9.49
C SER A 299 -1.57 13.42 -10.76
N GLU A 300 -1.66 12.39 -11.59
CA GLU A 300 -0.96 12.26 -12.85
C GLU A 300 -2.00 12.00 -13.96
N LYS A 301 -1.79 12.60 -15.14
CA LYS A 301 -2.67 12.46 -16.30
C LYS A 301 -1.86 12.48 -17.60
N THR A 302 -2.12 11.51 -18.46
CA THR A 302 -1.72 11.47 -19.87
C THR A 302 -2.77 12.20 -20.73
N THR A 303 -2.39 12.73 -21.88
CA THR A 303 -3.31 13.16 -22.94
C THR A 303 -2.61 12.98 -24.28
N ILE A 304 -3.23 12.24 -25.20
CA ILE A 304 -2.63 11.78 -26.45
C ILE A 304 -3.45 12.34 -27.62
N GLU A 305 -2.77 12.86 -28.63
CA GLU A 305 -3.34 13.42 -29.85
C GLU A 305 -2.45 12.98 -31.02
N ASN A 306 -2.88 11.96 -31.77
CA ASN A 306 -2.01 11.19 -32.69
C ASN A 306 -0.79 10.65 -31.91
N ASP A 307 0.43 10.79 -32.46
CA ASP A 307 1.67 10.36 -31.79
C ASP A 307 2.13 11.31 -30.66
N LEU A 308 1.47 12.46 -30.48
CA LEU A 308 1.88 13.46 -29.49
C LEU A 308 1.28 13.17 -28.12
N CYS A 309 2.14 12.97 -27.12
CA CYS A 309 1.74 12.69 -25.75
C CYS A 309 2.13 13.82 -24.79
N VAL A 310 1.16 14.33 -24.03
CA VAL A 310 1.35 15.35 -22.99
C VAL A 310 1.17 14.70 -21.62
N PHE A 311 2.28 14.41 -20.97
CA PHE A 311 2.33 14.00 -19.57
C PHE A 311 2.13 15.23 -18.68
N SER A 312 1.24 15.11 -17.68
CA SER A 312 0.95 16.17 -16.72
C SER A 312 0.86 15.60 -15.31
N ALA A 313 1.50 16.25 -14.35
CA ALA A 313 1.41 15.89 -12.95
C ALA A 313 1.23 17.14 -12.08
N VAL A 314 0.42 17.04 -11.03
CA VAL A 314 0.07 18.17 -10.16
C VAL A 314 -0.22 17.71 -8.73
N GLY A 315 0.14 18.54 -7.76
CA GLY A 315 -0.24 18.42 -6.36
C GLY A 315 0.00 19.71 -5.59
N THR A 316 -0.11 19.65 -4.26
CA THR A 316 0.16 20.78 -3.37
C THR A 316 1.37 20.47 -2.50
N ALA A 317 2.42 21.28 -2.57
CA ALA A 317 3.57 21.16 -1.69
C ALA A 317 3.18 21.46 -0.24
N ALA A 318 3.57 20.61 0.70
CA ALA A 318 3.20 20.71 2.11
C ALA A 318 4.27 20.20 3.09
N ILE A 319 4.14 20.60 4.36
CA ILE A 319 4.77 19.94 5.50
C ILE A 319 3.66 19.27 6.31
N LEU A 320 3.83 17.98 6.62
CA LEU A 320 2.87 17.16 7.34
C LEU A 320 3.44 16.63 8.67
N ASP A 321 2.55 16.44 9.64
CA ASP A 321 2.77 15.51 10.76
C ASP A 321 2.07 14.19 10.44
N LEU A 322 2.83 13.23 9.91
CA LEU A 322 2.31 11.90 9.57
C LEU A 322 1.86 11.10 10.80
N SER A 323 2.27 11.47 12.02
CA SER A 323 1.82 10.79 13.24
C SER A 323 0.34 11.05 13.57
N GLN A 324 -0.30 12.03 12.93
CA GLN A 324 -1.74 12.25 13.09
C GLN A 324 -2.61 11.19 12.39
N PHE A 325 -2.06 10.45 11.42
CA PHE A 325 -2.76 9.34 10.75
C PHE A 325 -2.87 8.07 11.61
N THR A 326 -2.01 7.90 12.62
CA THR A 326 -2.10 6.78 13.57
C THR A 326 -2.98 7.09 14.79
N LYS A 327 -2.99 8.35 15.26
CA LYS A 327 -3.79 8.82 16.42
C LYS A 327 -5.31 8.82 16.21
N SER A 328 -5.80 8.56 14.99
CA SER A 328 -7.23 8.65 14.65
C SER A 328 -8.12 7.62 15.37
N LEU A 329 -7.55 6.63 16.08
CA LEU A 329 -8.28 5.68 16.93
C LEU A 329 -8.48 6.18 18.37
N ASP A 330 -7.52 6.91 18.95
CA ASP A 330 -7.50 7.27 20.39
C ASP A 330 -8.71 8.16 20.79
N ILE A 331 -9.17 8.99 19.85
CA ILE A 331 -10.35 9.85 19.99
C ILE A 331 -11.63 9.02 20.17
N LYS A 332 -11.68 7.78 19.68
CA LYS A 332 -12.86 6.91 19.81
C LYS A 332 -12.87 6.12 21.12
N GLU A 333 -11.72 5.64 21.61
CA GLU A 333 -11.69 4.99 22.93
C GLU A 333 -12.10 5.96 24.05
N THR A 334 -11.71 7.24 23.94
CA THR A 334 -12.13 8.29 24.87
C THR A 334 -13.61 8.67 24.74
N LEU A 335 -14.18 8.70 23.53
CA LEU A 335 -15.61 9.02 23.33
C LEU A 335 -16.58 7.86 23.66
N PHE A 336 -16.16 6.60 23.51
CA PHE A 336 -17.03 5.43 23.70
C PHE A 336 -16.78 4.63 24.99
N SER A 337 -15.85 5.05 25.85
CA SER A 337 -15.60 4.42 27.17
C SER A 337 -16.83 4.50 28.10
N PRO A 338 -17.50 3.39 28.46
CA PRO A 338 -18.79 3.40 29.16
C PRO A 338 -18.65 3.55 30.70
N ASN A 339 -17.76 4.43 31.16
CA ASN A 339 -17.28 4.46 32.55
C ASN A 339 -17.69 5.72 33.36
N MET A 340 -18.84 6.31 33.05
CA MET A 340 -19.44 7.35 33.90
C MET A 340 -20.00 6.73 35.19
N LYS A 341 -19.18 6.75 36.25
CA LYS A 341 -19.49 6.21 37.59
C LYS A 341 -20.85 6.74 38.11
N ARG A 342 -21.85 5.84 38.22
CA ARG A 342 -23.18 6.12 38.78
C ARG A 342 -23.09 6.59 40.25
N ARG A 343 -22.95 7.90 40.48
CA ARG A 343 -23.16 8.50 41.82
C ARG A 343 -24.63 8.32 42.20
N LYS A 344 -24.92 7.39 43.13
CA LYS A 344 -26.26 7.16 43.69
C LYS A 344 -26.78 8.45 44.34
N LYS A 345 -27.61 9.23 43.63
CA LYS A 345 -28.48 10.23 44.27
C LYS A 345 -29.58 9.49 45.02
N LYS A 346 -29.74 9.76 46.32
CA LYS A 346 -30.90 9.28 47.08
C LYS A 346 -32.15 9.92 46.48
N ALA A 347 -33.24 9.16 46.36
CA ALA A 347 -34.53 9.71 45.99
C ALA A 347 -35.09 10.52 47.17
N THR A 348 -35.61 11.71 46.88
CA THR A 348 -36.36 12.54 47.84
C THR A 348 -37.72 12.83 47.23
N THR A 349 -38.79 12.37 47.87
CA THR A 349 -40.15 12.43 47.33
C THR A 349 -40.69 13.87 47.36
N GLY A 350 -40.82 14.50 46.19
CA GLY A 350 -41.47 15.80 46.01
C GLY A 350 -42.74 15.67 45.18
N LYS A 351 -43.85 16.28 45.63
CA LYS A 351 -45.13 16.24 44.91
C LYS A 351 -45.05 17.04 43.61
N LEU A 352 -45.46 16.44 42.49
CA LEU A 352 -45.71 17.16 41.24
C LEU A 352 -47.15 17.70 41.27
N ALA A 353 -47.30 19.03 41.21
CA ALA A 353 -48.61 19.65 41.07
C ALA A 353 -48.97 19.77 39.58
N MET A 354 -50.17 19.34 39.19
CA MET A 354 -50.68 19.60 37.84
C MET A 354 -51.12 21.07 37.71
N PHE A 355 -50.66 21.73 36.66
CA PHE A 355 -51.38 22.86 36.07
C PHE A 355 -51.54 22.61 34.57
N ALA A 356 -52.80 22.54 34.12
CA ALA A 356 -53.14 22.47 32.72
C ALA A 356 -53.49 23.87 32.20
N HIS A 357 -53.04 24.20 30.99
CA HIS A 357 -53.66 25.25 30.20
C HIS A 357 -53.76 24.84 28.73
N LYS A 358 -54.74 25.41 28.04
CA LYS A 358 -55.17 25.02 26.69
C LYS A 358 -54.76 26.07 25.66
N GLN A 359 -54.65 25.60 24.40
CA GLN A 359 -54.87 26.38 23.17
C GLN A 359 -53.81 27.48 22.90
N ALA A 360 -53.70 28.02 21.68
CA ALA A 360 -54.54 27.82 20.49
C ALA A 360 -53.75 27.37 19.25
N VAL A 361 -54.50 26.94 18.23
CA VAL A 361 -54.02 26.66 16.87
C VAL A 361 -54.24 27.90 16.00
N LEU A 362 -53.26 28.21 15.15
CA LEU A 362 -53.46 28.65 13.76
C LEU A 362 -52.44 27.90 12.89
#